data_AF-A0A7X5SCA4-F1
#
_entry.id   AF-A0A7X5SCA4-F1
#
_cell.length_a   1.000
_cell.length_b   1.000
_cell.length_c   1.000
_cell.angle_alpha   90.00
_cell.angle_beta   90.00
_cell.angle_gamma   90.00
#
_symmetry.space_group_name_H-M   'P 1'
#
loop_
_entity.id
_entity.type
_entity.pdbx_description
1 polymer ?
#
loop_
_entity_poly.entity_id
_entity_poly.type
_entity_poly.pdbx_seq_one_letter_code
_entity_poly.pdbx_strand_id
1 'polypeptide(L)'
;QVRTGALGFLGIWLAASAAAAINQLLDAKIDAQMARTSWRPLVVGKVRPWQVLLFAGVLIVISMTILVVWVNVITAVLTFASLIGYAVIYTVYLKRATSQNIV
;
A
#
# COMPACT_ATOMS: atom_id res chain seq x y z
N GLN A 1 18.17 -20.20 6.56
CA GLN A 1 18.23 -18.88 5.89
C GLN A 1 17.18 -18.73 4.79
N VAL A 2 17.06 -19.67 3.84
CA VAL A 2 16.10 -19.58 2.71
C VAL A 2 14.63 -19.42 3.17
N ARG A 3 14.18 -20.19 4.17
CA ARG A 3 12.80 -20.10 4.69
C ARG A 3 12.46 -18.71 5.23
N THR A 4 13.35 -18.13 6.04
CA THR A 4 13.17 -16.78 6.61
C THR A 4 13.17 -15.71 5.52
N GLY A 5 14.04 -15.86 4.51
CA GLY A 5 14.06 -14.96 3.34
C GLY A 5 12.74 -15.00 2.57
N ALA A 6 12.21 -16.18 2.27
CA ALA A 6 10.94 -16.35 1.57
C ALA A 6 9.76 -15.71 2.33
N LEU A 7 9.69 -15.93 3.66
CA LEU A 7 8.66 -15.31 4.51
C LEU A 7 8.82 -13.79 4.61
N GLY A 8 10.06 -13.30 4.62
CA GLY A 8 10.36 -11.87 4.54
C GLY A 8 9.86 -11.23 3.24
N PHE A 9 10.16 -11.83 2.09
CA PHE A 9 9.67 -11.33 0.81
C PHE A 9 8.14 -11.36 0.73
N LEU A 10 7.51 -12.44 1.19
CA LEU A 10 6.07 -12.55 1.21
C LEU A 10 5.42 -11.49 2.12
N GLY A 11 5.96 -11.28 3.33
CA GLY A 11 5.50 -10.24 4.24
C GLY A 11 5.61 -8.84 3.65
N ILE A 12 6.76 -8.51 3.04
CA ILE A 12 7.00 -7.21 2.41
C ILE A 12 6.08 -7.01 1.18
N TRP A 13 5.90 -8.05 0.37
CA TRP A 13 5.02 -8.02 -0.80
C TRP A 13 3.55 -7.75 -0.43
N LEU A 14 3.07 -8.34 0.67
CA LEU A 14 1.72 -8.07 1.20
C LEU A 14 1.58 -6.61 1.66
N ALA A 15 2.57 -6.07 2.38
CA ALA A 15 2.59 -4.66 2.78
C ALA A 15 2.62 -3.72 1.57
N ALA A 16 3.45 -4.00 0.57
CA ALA A 16 3.50 -3.21 -0.67
C ALA A 16 2.17 -3.23 -1.43
N SER A 17 1.51 -4.38 -1.48
CA SER A 17 0.18 -4.53 -2.10
C SER A 17 -0.89 -3.72 -1.37
N ALA A 18 -0.86 -3.71 -0.03
CA ALA A 18 -1.75 -2.87 0.78
C ALA A 18 -1.51 -1.37 0.54
N ALA A 19 -0.24 -0.95 0.49
CA ALA A 19 0.14 0.42 0.23
C ALA A 19 -0.33 0.88 -1.17
N ALA A 20 -0.20 0.03 -2.19
CA ALA A 20 -0.72 0.30 -3.53
C ALA A 20 -2.25 0.42 -3.57
N ALA A 21 -2.97 -0.42 -2.81
CA ALA A 21 -4.43 -0.34 -2.70
C ALA A 21 -4.88 0.98 -2.04
N ILE A 22 -4.21 1.39 -0.97
CA ILE A 22 -4.46 2.69 -0.31
C ILE A 22 -4.13 3.85 -1.24
N ASN A 23 -3.05 3.76 -2.02
CA ASN A 23 -2.69 4.79 -2.99
C ASN A 23 -3.82 4.99 -4.03
N GLN A 24 -4.35 3.91 -4.60
CA GLN A 24 -5.51 3.99 -5.50
C GLN A 24 -6.75 4.59 -4.83
N LEU A 25 -6.96 4.30 -3.54
CA LEU A 25 -8.06 4.88 -2.78
C LEU A 25 -7.96 6.40 -2.64
N LEU A 26 -6.77 6.89 -2.32
CA LEU A 26 -6.50 8.31 -2.13
C LEU A 26 -6.47 9.09 -3.45
N ASP A 27 -6.02 8.45 -4.52
CA ASP A 27 -5.96 9.02 -5.86
C ASP A 27 -7.30 8.94 -6.62
N ALA A 28 -8.32 8.24 -6.11
CA ALA A 28 -9.56 7.94 -6.84
C ALA A 28 -10.22 9.17 -7.50
N LYS A 29 -10.22 10.33 -6.83
CA LYS A 29 -10.78 11.57 -7.39
C LYS A 29 -9.96 12.13 -8.56
N ILE A 30 -8.64 12.01 -8.47
CA ILE A 30 -7.69 12.46 -9.50
C ILE A 30 -7.75 11.49 -10.68
N ASP A 31 -7.78 10.18 -10.40
CA ASP A 31 -7.91 9.14 -11.40
C ASP A 31 -9.18 9.28 -12.24
N ALA A 32 -10.27 9.76 -11.64
CA ALA A 32 -11.52 10.05 -12.36
C ALA A 32 -11.37 11.11 -13.45
N GLN A 33 -10.40 12.02 -13.32
CA GLN A 33 -10.16 13.12 -14.26
C GLN A 33 -9.10 12.76 -15.32
N MET A 34 -8.45 11.60 -15.21
CA MET A 34 -7.37 11.16 -16.09
C MET A 34 -7.85 10.13 -17.11
N ALA A 35 -7.68 10.39 -18.40
CA ALA A 35 -8.03 9.44 -19.46
C ALA A 35 -7.37 8.05 -19.28
N ARG A 36 -6.16 8.01 -18.69
CA ARG A 36 -5.42 6.77 -18.44
C ARG A 36 -5.97 5.93 -17.29
N THR A 37 -6.55 6.54 -16.25
CA THR A 37 -6.92 5.83 -14.99
C THR A 37 -8.39 5.96 -14.61
N SER A 38 -9.21 6.64 -15.41
CA SER A 38 -10.65 6.79 -15.21
C SER A 38 -11.42 5.47 -15.24
N TRP A 39 -10.85 4.42 -15.84
CA TRP A 39 -11.44 3.07 -15.89
C TRP A 39 -11.19 2.21 -14.65
N ARG A 40 -10.38 2.69 -13.68
CA ARG A 40 -10.04 1.91 -12.47
C ARG A 40 -11.32 1.46 -11.73
N PRO A 41 -11.39 0.21 -11.22
CA PRO A 41 -12.60 -0.34 -10.60
C PRO A 41 -13.21 0.51 -9.47
N LEU A 42 -12.35 1.20 -8.71
CA LEU A 42 -12.79 2.10 -7.64
C LEU A 42 -13.44 3.39 -8.17
N VAL A 43 -12.93 3.92 -9.29
CA VAL A 43 -13.43 5.13 -9.94
C VAL A 43 -14.79 4.88 -10.58
N VAL A 44 -14.94 3.75 -11.28
CA VAL A 44 -16.20 3.36 -11.92
C VAL A 44 -17.23 2.78 -10.94
N GLY A 45 -16.93 2.75 -9.64
CA GLY A 45 -17.86 2.31 -8.59
C GLY A 45 -18.07 0.79 -8.49
N LYS A 46 -17.27 -0.03 -9.19
CA LYS A 46 -17.32 -1.50 -9.07
C LYS A 46 -16.83 -2.00 -7.71
N VAL A 47 -15.94 -1.23 -7.07
CA VAL A 47 -15.42 -1.50 -5.72
C VAL A 47 -15.73 -0.31 -4.84
N ARG A 48 -16.25 -0.55 -3.63
CA ARG A 48 -16.55 0.51 -2.66
C ARG A 48 -15.28 0.88 -1.88
N PRO A 49 -15.09 2.16 -1.50
CA PRO A 49 -13.96 2.62 -0.67
C PRO A 49 -13.69 1.76 0.57
N TRP A 50 -14.73 1.36 1.30
CA TRP A 50 -14.60 0.55 2.50
C TRP A 50 -14.06 -0.87 2.20
N GLN A 51 -14.35 -1.44 1.03
CA GLN A 51 -13.83 -2.75 0.63
C GLN A 51 -12.32 -2.68 0.41
N VAL A 52 -11.84 -1.58 -0.17
CA VAL A 52 -10.40 -1.32 -0.35
C VAL A 52 -9.71 -1.17 1.00
N LEU A 53 -10.30 -0.41 1.93
CA LEU A 53 -9.76 -0.26 3.28
C LEU A 53 -9.70 -1.58 4.05
N LEU A 54 -10.76 -2.39 3.97
CA LEU A 54 -10.79 -3.70 4.61
C LEU A 54 -9.75 -4.63 3.99
N PHE A 55 -9.65 -4.67 2.66
CA PHE A 55 -8.64 -5.46 1.95
C PHE A 55 -7.22 -5.05 2.35
N ALA A 56 -6.91 -3.76 2.33
CA ALA A 56 -5.61 -3.25 2.73
C ALA A 56 -5.31 -3.54 4.20
N GLY A 57 -6.30 -3.35 5.09
CA GLY A 57 -6.16 -3.64 6.52
C GLY A 57 -5.84 -5.11 6.79
N VAL A 58 -6.54 -6.04 6.12
CA VAL A 58 -6.26 -7.48 6.24
C VAL A 58 -4.84 -7.81 5.78
N LEU A 59 -4.41 -7.26 4.63
CA LEU A 59 -3.04 -7.48 4.13
C LEU A 59 -1.98 -6.94 5.08
N ILE A 60 -2.20 -5.78 5.69
CA ILE A 60 -1.29 -5.19 6.69
C ILE A 60 -1.18 -6.10 7.91
N VAL A 61 -2.31 -6.56 8.46
CA VAL A 61 -2.30 -7.45 9.63
C VAL A 61 -1.53 -8.73 9.31
N ILE A 62 -1.84 -9.40 8.20
CA ILE A 62 -1.15 -10.63 7.79
C ILE A 62 0.35 -10.37 7.59
N SER A 63 0.72 -9.30 6.89
CA SER A 63 2.13 -8.92 6.69
C SER A 63 2.87 -8.73 8.01
N MET A 64 2.31 -7.94 8.93
CA MET A 64 2.95 -7.64 10.21
C MET A 64 3.08 -8.89 11.08
N THR A 65 2.06 -9.74 11.12
CA THR A 65 2.14 -11.03 11.82
C THR A 65 3.25 -11.90 11.26
N ILE A 66 3.38 -11.99 9.92
CA ILE A 66 4.44 -12.77 9.27
C ILE A 66 5.84 -12.25 9.63
N LEU A 67 6.04 -10.95 9.54
CA LEU A 67 7.35 -10.33 9.76
C LEU A 67 7.76 -10.39 11.25
N VAL A 68 6.85 -10.14 12.18
CA VAL A 68 7.15 -10.15 13.62
C VAL A 68 7.46 -11.57 14.11
N VAL A 69 6.67 -12.57 13.72
CA VAL A 69 6.77 -13.93 14.28
C VAL A 69 7.87 -14.75 13.61
N TRP A 70 8.06 -14.63 12.29
CA TRP A 70 8.96 -15.52 11.54
C TRP A 70 10.23 -14.85 11.01
N VAL A 71 10.34 -13.51 11.05
CA VAL A 71 11.49 -12.79 10.49
C VAL A 71 12.24 -12.02 11.58
N ASN A 72 11.74 -10.86 11.99
CA ASN A 72 12.16 -10.08 13.17
C ASN A 72 11.36 -8.77 13.25
N VAL A 73 11.37 -8.15 14.43
CA VAL A 73 10.64 -6.91 14.72
C VAL A 73 11.19 -5.70 13.94
N ILE A 74 12.51 -5.59 13.74
CA ILE A 74 13.11 -4.44 13.03
C ILE A 74 12.62 -4.39 11.58
N THR A 75 12.60 -5.53 10.87
CA THR A 75 12.08 -5.63 9.51
C THR A 75 10.59 -5.28 9.47
N ALA A 76 9.80 -5.70 10.46
CA ALA A 76 8.38 -5.34 10.54
C ALA A 76 8.18 -3.82 10.70
N VAL A 77 8.91 -3.19 11.62
CA VAL A 77 8.83 -1.74 11.87
C VAL A 77 9.26 -0.95 10.64
N LEU A 78 10.36 -1.31 10.00
CA LEU A 78 10.82 -0.63 8.78
C LEU A 78 9.82 -0.79 7.63
N THR A 79 9.26 -1.99 7.45
CA THR A 79 8.24 -2.25 6.42
C THR A 79 6.97 -1.43 6.69
N PHE A 80 6.54 -1.35 7.96
CA PHE A 80 5.40 -0.55 8.35
C PHE A 80 5.63 0.96 8.15
N ALA A 81 6.83 1.44 8.51
CA ALA A 81 7.24 2.82 8.26
C ALA A 81 7.28 3.14 6.75
N SER A 82 7.79 2.22 5.91
CA SER A 82 7.75 2.36 4.46
C SER A 82 6.33 2.40 3.91
N LEU A 83 5.42 1.56 4.44
CA LEU A 83 4.01 1.57 4.07
C LEU A 83 3.37 2.92 4.35
N ILE A 84 3.55 3.47 5.56
CA ILE A 84 3.02 4.79 5.94
C ILE A 84 3.67 5.88 5.09
N GLY A 85 4.99 5.82 4.92
CA GLY A 85 5.76 6.78 4.14
C GLY A 85 5.26 6.87 2.70
N TYR A 86 5.01 5.73 2.06
CA TYR A 86 4.47 5.70 0.70
C TYR A 86 2.98 6.07 0.66
N ALA A 87 2.13 5.32 1.37
CA ALA A 87 0.68 5.41 1.22
C ALA A 87 0.10 6.71 1.79
N VAL A 88 0.72 7.31 2.81
CA VAL A 88 0.22 8.52 3.47
C VAL A 88 1.08 9.72 3.12
N ILE A 89 2.36 9.69 3.47
CA ILE A 89 3.23 10.86 3.34
C ILE A 89 3.44 11.20 1.86
N TYR A 90 3.77 10.21 1.04
CA TYR A 90 3.98 10.46 -0.38
C TYR A 90 2.66 10.77 -1.12
N THR A 91 1.65 9.90 -1.01
CA THR A 91 0.40 10.06 -1.77
C THR A 91 -0.40 11.31 -1.37
N VAL A 92 -0.49 11.63 -0.08
CA VAL A 92 -1.32 12.76 0.39
C VAL A 92 -0.56 14.08 0.32
N TYR A 93 0.73 14.07 0.67
CA TYR A 93 1.50 15.31 0.86
C TYR A 93 2.51 15.57 -0.27
N LEU A 94 3.56 14.75 -0.41
CA LEU A 94 4.64 15.04 -1.36
C LEU A 94 4.15 15.16 -2.81
N LYS A 95 3.30 14.22 -3.25
CA LYS A 95 2.75 14.19 -4.62
C LYS A 95 1.97 15.46 -4.98
N ARG A 96 1.47 16.20 -3.98
CA ARG A 96 0.71 17.44 -4.16
C ARG A 96 1.55 18.70 -3.92
N ALA A 97 2.58 18.61 -3.08
CA ALA A 97 3.37 19.74 -2.63
C ALA A 97 4.59 20.06 -3.51
N THR A 98 5.08 19.10 -4.30
CA THR A 98 6.29 19.29 -5.11
C THR A 98 6.14 18.72 -6.53
N SER A 99 6.81 19.32 -7.51
CA SER A 99 6.95 18.76 -8.87
C SER A 99 7.96 17.61 -8.95
N GLN A 100 8.64 17.32 -7.84
CA GLN A 100 9.59 16.22 -7.67
C GLN A 100 8.82 14.91 -7.46
N ASN A 101 8.09 14.49 -8.48
CA ASN A 101 7.43 13.20 -8.48
C ASN A 101 8.40 12.11 -8.97
N ILE A 102 8.76 11.18 -8.10
CA ILE A 102 9.36 9.90 -8.50
C ILE A 102 8.19 8.93 -8.79
N VAL A 103 7.75 8.97 -10.05
CA VAL A 103 6.76 8.09 -10.73
C VAL A 103 5.30 8.29 -10.36
#